data_AF-A0A8T3YG99-F1
#
_entry.id   AF-A0A8T3YG99-F1
#
_cell.length_a   1.000
_cell.length_b   1.000
_cell.length_c   1.000
_cell.angle_alpha   90.00
_cell.angle_beta   90.00
_cell.angle_gamma   90.00
#
_symmetry.space_group_name_H-M   'P 1'
#
loop_
_entity.id
_entity.type
_entity.pdbx_description
1 polymer ?
#
loop_
_entity_poly.entity_id
_entity_poly.type
_entity_poly.pdbx_seq_one_letter_code
_entity_poly.pdbx_strand_id
1 'polypeptide(L)' 'MARNVALSEKAYNMLRRLKGEKESFSDVVVRLSTPSGGSLLPVVGLWKDDTEAERIYRRILRDRHASKPHWVDV' A
#
# COMPACT_ATOMS: atom_id res chain seq x y z
N MET A 1 19.24 8.13 -16.77
CA MET A 1 19.93 6.97 -17.38
C MET A 1 18.91 5.89 -17.67
N ALA A 2 18.94 5.28 -18.86
CA ALA A 2 18.10 4.14 -19.19
C ALA A 2 18.77 2.82 -18.76
N ARG A 3 18.00 1.89 -18.19
CA ARG A 3 18.44 0.52 -17.88
C ARG A 3 17.47 -0.44 -18.54
N ASN A 4 18.00 -1.49 -19.17
CA ASN A 4 17.20 -2.50 -19.86
C ASN A 4 16.91 -3.67 -18.91
N VAL A 5 15.65 -4.10 -18.85
CA VAL A 5 15.22 -5.28 -18.09
C VAL A 5 14.40 -6.17 -19.02
N ALA A 6 14.74 -7.45 -19.08
CA ALA A 6 13.97 -8.43 -19.83
C ALA A 6 12.73 -8.86 -19.03
N LEU A 7 11.56 -8.86 -19.68
CA LEU A 7 10.30 -9.31 -19.10
C LEU A 7 9.79 -10.52 -19.89
N SER A 8 9.07 -11.42 -19.24
CA SER A 8 8.29 -12.42 -19.97
C SER A 8 7.20 -11.73 -20.78
N GLU A 9 6.82 -12.32 -21.91
CA GLU A 9 5.70 -11.84 -22.74
C GLU A 9 4.42 -11.65 -21.93
N LYS A 10 4.15 -12.57 -21.01
CA LYS A 10 3.00 -12.48 -20.10
C LYS A 10 3.08 -11.22 -19.22
N ALA A 11 4.23 -10.97 -18.58
CA ALA A 11 4.41 -9.82 -17.71
C ALA A 11 4.33 -8.49 -18.48
N TYR A 12 4.95 -8.43 -19.66
CA TYR A 12 4.88 -7.25 -20.53
C TYR A 12 3.43 -6.93 -20.92
N ASN A 13 2.67 -7.93 -21.38
CA ASN A 13 1.28 -7.74 -21.79
C ASN A 13 0.37 -7.33 -20.62
N MET A 14 0.63 -7.83 -19.40
CA MET A 14 -0.08 -7.39 -18.19
C MET A 14 0.18 -5.91 -17.91
N LEU A 15 1.45 -5.48 -17.89
CA LEU A 15 1.82 -4.09 -17.63
C LEU A 15 1.33 -3.13 -18.72
N ARG A 16 1.37 -3.56 -19.99
CA ARG A 16 0.88 -2.78 -21.13
C ARG A 16 -0.60 -2.42 -21.01
N ARG A 17 -1.43 -3.31 -20.48
CA ARG A 17 -2.88 -3.07 -20.26
C ARG A 17 -3.15 -2.05 -19.15
N LEU A 18 -2.20 -1.83 -18.25
CA LEU A 18 -2.32 -0.92 -17.12
C LEU A 18 -1.77 0.48 -17.41
N LYS A 19 -1.16 0.68 -18.58
CA LYS A 19 -0.52 1.93 -18.99
C LYS A 19 -1.57 2.96 -19.43
N GLY A 20 -1.55 4.15 -18.82
CA GLY A 20 -2.36 5.28 -19.28
C GLY A 20 -1.87 5.91 -20.60
N GLU A 21 -2.72 6.71 -21.27
CA GLU A 21 -2.44 7.27 -22.60
C GLU A 21 -1.14 8.09 -22.70
N LYS A 22 -0.71 8.72 -21.60
CA LYS A 22 0.51 9.57 -21.53
C LYS A 22 1.56 9.06 -20.54
N GLU A 23 1.34 7.87 -19.98
CA GLU A 23 2.23 7.27 -18.98
C GLU A 23 3.39 6.54 -19.67
N SER A 24 4.62 6.60 -19.15
CA SER A 24 5.70 5.74 -19.64
C SER A 24 5.65 4.36 -18.99
N PHE A 25 6.31 3.36 -19.57
CA PHE A 25 6.37 2.02 -18.96
C PHE A 25 7.11 2.05 -17.61
N SER A 26 8.09 2.95 -17.45
CA SER A 26 8.78 3.17 -16.18
C SER A 26 7.84 3.74 -15.12
N ASP A 27 6.95 4.66 -15.50
CA ASP A 27 5.96 5.22 -14.59
C ASP A 27 4.97 4.15 -14.10
N VAL A 28 4.55 3.23 -14.98
CA VAL A 28 3.71 2.07 -14.60
C VAL A 28 4.42 1.22 -13.55
N VAL A 29 5.69 0.88 -13.78
CA VAL A 29 6.48 0.08 -12.84
C VAL A 29 6.60 0.79 -11.49
N VAL A 30 6.90 2.08 -11.48
CA VAL A 30 7.00 2.88 -10.26
C VAL A 30 5.65 2.93 -9.54
N ARG A 31 4.56 3.23 -10.24
CA ARG A 31 3.22 3.33 -9.66
C ARG A 31 2.75 2.01 -9.04
N LEU A 32 3.01 0.88 -9.69
CA LEU A 32 2.62 -0.44 -9.19
C LEU A 32 3.58 -0.98 -8.12
N SER A 33 4.84 -0.54 -8.13
CA SER A 33 5.84 -0.88 -7.10
C SER A 33 5.72 0.04 -5.89
N THR A 34 5.07 1.19 -6.04
CA THR A 34 4.64 2.05 -4.95
C THR A 34 3.45 1.35 -4.29
N PRO A 35 3.50 1.03 -2.98
CA PRO A 35 2.41 0.38 -2.29
C PRO A 35 1.11 1.18 -2.44
N SER A 36 0.21 0.72 -3.30
CA SER A 36 -1.16 1.22 -3.40
C SER A 36 -1.93 0.69 -2.20
N GLY A 37 -1.85 1.48 -1.13
CA GLY A 37 -2.23 1.15 0.23
C GLY A 37 -1.22 1.85 1.13
N GLY A 38 -1.29 3.18 1.16
CA GLY A 38 -0.29 4.03 1.79
C GLY A 38 0.07 3.48 3.16
N SER A 39 1.32 3.05 3.29
CA SER A 39 1.89 2.79 4.61
C SER A 39 1.64 4.06 5.43
N LEU A 40 0.91 3.96 6.54
CA LEU A 40 0.74 5.05 7.49
C LEU A 40 1.99 5.22 8.36
N LEU A 41 3.03 4.38 8.17
CA LEU A 41 4.31 4.49 8.88
C LEU A 41 4.98 5.87 8.75
N PRO A 42 4.95 6.57 7.60
CA PRO A 42 5.42 7.95 7.50
C PRO A 42 4.57 8.96 8.32
N VAL A 43 3.36 8.56 8.71
CA VAL A 43 2.43 9.34 9.54
C VAL A 43 2.50 8.97 11.02
N VAL A 44 3.17 7.85 11.36
CA VAL A 44 3.35 7.43 12.75
C VAL A 44 4.24 8.44 13.48
N GLY A 45 3.67 9.08 14.51
CA GLY A 45 4.35 10.07 15.33
C GLY A 45 4.07 11.54 14.97
N LEU A 46 3.34 11.82 13.88
CA LEU A 46 2.89 13.18 13.55
C LEU A 46 1.91 13.75 14.58
N TRP A 47 1.24 12.89 15.35
CA TRP A 47 0.21 13.26 16.32
C TRP A 47 0.69 13.17 17.78
N LYS A 48 2.02 13.19 18.01
CA LYS A 48 2.62 12.89 19.32
C LYS A 48 2.14 13.80 20.46
N ASP A 49 1.54 14.95 20.15
CA ASP A 49 1.03 15.93 21.12
C ASP A 49 -0.47 16.21 20.99
N ASP A 50 -1.20 15.42 20.20
CA ASP A 50 -2.65 15.52 20.05
C ASP A 50 -3.35 14.50 20.97
N THR A 51 -3.97 15.01 22.02
CA THR A 51 -4.67 14.21 23.05
C THR A 51 -5.90 13.48 22.53
N GLU A 52 -6.56 13.99 21.49
CA GLU A 52 -7.71 13.35 20.88
C GLU A 52 -7.29 12.18 19.99
N ALA A 53 -6.23 12.37 19.21
CA ALA A 53 -5.59 11.34 18.40
C ALA A 53 -5.14 10.13 19.25
N GLU A 54 -4.46 10.36 20.38
CA GLU A 54 -4.00 9.29 21.27
C GLU A 54 -5.17 8.49 21.85
N ARG A 55 -6.26 9.18 22.21
CA ARG A 55 -7.47 8.55 22.75
C ARG A 55 -8.12 7.61 21.73
N ILE A 56 -8.22 8.04 20.47
CA ILE A 56 -8.76 7.24 19.37
C ILE A 56 -7.85 6.04 19.09
N TYR A 57 -6.53 6.26 19.03
CA TYR A 57 -5.54 5.20 18.81
C TYR A 57 -5.64 4.09 19.86
N ARG A 58 -5.72 4.45 21.15
CA ARG A 58 -5.90 3.49 22.25
C ARG A 58 -7.24 2.74 22.18
N ARG A 59 -8.31 3.35 21.67
CA ARG A 59 -9.60 2.67 21.46
C ARG A 59 -9.45 1.58 20.40
N ILE A 60 -8.87 1.90 19.25
CA ILE A 60 -8.66 0.96 18.14
C ILE A 60 -7.80 -0.24 18.58
N LEU A 61 -6.71 0.01 19.32
CA LEU A 61 -5.85 -1.07 19.81
C LEU A 61 -6.59 -2.02 20.77
N ARG A 62 -7.44 -1.48 21.66
CA ARG A 62 -8.27 -2.30 22.57
C ARG A 62 -9.26 -3.16 21.81
N ASP A 63 -9.96 -2.59 20.84
CA ASP A 63 -10.96 -3.29 20.05
C ASP A 63 -10.33 -4.43 19.22
N ARG A 64 -9.13 -4.21 18.67
CA ARG A 64 -8.34 -5.26 17.99
C ARG A 64 -7.89 -6.37 18.93
N HIS A 65 -7.45 -6.04 20.15
CA HIS A 65 -7.00 -7.03 21.12
C HIS A 65 -8.17 -7.83 21.75
N ALA A 66 -9.35 -7.24 21.80
CA ALA A 66 -10.58 -7.91 22.22
C ALA A 66 -11.17 -8.80 21.11
N SER A 67 -10.90 -8.47 19.84
CA SER A 67 -11.36 -9.24 18.68
C SER A 67 -10.37 -10.37 18.40
N LYS A 68 -10.54 -11.53 19.05
CA LYS A 68 -9.94 -12.77 18.54
C LYS A 68 -10.54 -13.06 17.15
N PRO A 69 -9.75 -13.48 16.16
CA PRO A 69 -10.31 -13.92 14.89
C PRO A 69 -11.13 -15.19 15.17
N HIS A 70 -12.45 -15.11 15.01
CA HIS A 70 -13.19 -16.31 14.67
C HIS A 70 -12.76 -16.61 13.23
N TRP A 71 -11.88 -17.59 13.04
CA TRP A 71 -11.80 -18.20 11.72
C TRP A 71 -13.09 -18.99 11.54
N VAL A 72 -13.78 -18.68 10.46
CA VAL A 72 -14.97 -19.38 9.99
C VAL A 72 -14.58 -20.83 9.75
N ASP A 73 -15.22 -21.77 10.46
CA ASP A 73 -15.21 -23.18 10.08
C ASP A 73 -15.88 -23.29 8.70
N VAL A 74 -15.08 -23.54 7.64
CA VAL A 74 -15.55 -24.03 6.33
C VAL A 74 -14.55 -25.04 5.80
#